data_AF-A0A916QUT0-F1
#
_entry.id   AF-A0A916QUT0-F1
#
_cell.length_a   1.000
_cell.length_b   1.000
_cell.length_c   1.000
_cell.angle_alpha   90.00
_cell.angle_beta   90.00
_cell.angle_gamma   90.00
#
_symmetry.space_group_name_H-M   'P 1'
#
loop_
_entity.id
_entity.type
_entity.pdbx_description
1 polymer ?
#
loop_
_entity_poly.entity_id
_entity_poly.type
_entity_poly.pdbx_seq_one_letter_code
_entity_poly.pdbx_strand_id
1 'polypeptide(L)'
;MKLSRFFLLATLFGAGCDVATAPPPPEPAPAPKPKPAEPAVSEESKRIAAYYASVQARLLAQGKLRQDFNPPDAPFNADTLVRNFEKVALYDEYTNQEGVFIEEQTSSYLRRWQKPVRVGLHFGKSVTSAQRREDRKFVSAYAARLAGLTGLNIRLTSLKNANFVMLFLNRDEQKVEPAMLAPDVPQLLPSIVREIETSPRNIFCVAYALSNADNPTDYSGAVILVKAEHSDVMRKSCIEEEMTQALGLANDDPTVRPSIFNDDEEFALLTRHDEILLKMLYDPRLRVGMTPERARPLLHSVAEDALKQSHI
;
A
#
# COMPACT_ATOMS: atom_id res chain seq x y z
N MET A 1 -9.24 -46.54 95.86
CA MET A 1 -9.21 -47.99 96.17
C MET A 1 -10.23 -48.68 95.26
N LYS A 2 -9.85 -49.81 94.65
CA LYS A 2 -10.50 -50.56 93.53
C LYS A 2 -10.18 -50.04 92.14
N LEU A 3 -9.92 -50.89 91.14
CA LEU A 3 -9.23 -52.18 91.06
C LEU A 3 -8.97 -52.33 89.54
N SER A 4 -7.74 -52.64 89.16
CA SER A 4 -7.34 -52.83 87.76
C SER A 4 -8.04 -54.04 87.15
N ARG A 5 -8.52 -53.92 85.90
CA ARG A 5 -8.84 -55.06 85.02
C ARG A 5 -8.23 -54.78 83.65
N PHE A 6 -7.13 -55.48 83.39
CA PHE A 6 -6.53 -55.65 82.07
C PHE A 6 -7.50 -56.38 81.15
N PHE A 7 -7.81 -55.79 79.99
CA PHE A 7 -8.44 -56.48 78.88
C PHE A 7 -7.36 -56.78 77.83
N LEU A 8 -7.15 -58.07 77.59
CA LEU A 8 -6.38 -58.61 76.47
C LEU A 8 -7.21 -58.36 75.20
N LEU A 9 -6.72 -57.55 74.27
CA LEU A 9 -7.28 -57.46 72.91
C LEU A 9 -6.27 -58.05 71.93
N ALA A 10 -6.64 -59.17 71.32
CA ALA A 10 -5.90 -59.79 70.23
C ALA A 10 -6.03 -58.93 68.96
N THR A 11 -4.90 -58.43 68.46
CA THR A 11 -4.80 -57.71 67.18
C THR A 11 -4.67 -58.72 66.04
N LEU A 12 -5.71 -58.83 65.21
CA LEU A 12 -5.63 -59.49 63.90
C LEU A 12 -4.83 -58.60 62.94
N PHE A 13 -3.73 -59.13 62.39
CA PHE A 13 -3.06 -58.57 61.23
C PHE A 13 -3.88 -58.88 59.97
N GLY A 14 -4.60 -57.90 59.44
CA GLY A 14 -5.13 -57.92 58.08
C GLY A 14 -4.07 -57.43 57.11
N ALA A 15 -3.57 -58.30 56.24
CA ALA A 15 -2.77 -57.92 55.10
C ALA A 15 -3.66 -57.13 54.11
N GLY A 16 -3.54 -55.80 54.11
CA GLY A 16 -4.13 -54.96 53.09
C GLY A 16 -3.28 -55.05 51.82
N CYS A 17 -3.80 -55.68 50.78
CA CYS A 17 -3.26 -55.52 49.43
C CYS A 17 -3.55 -54.09 48.97
N ASP A 18 -2.53 -53.23 48.94
CA ASP A 18 -2.58 -51.96 48.22
C ASP A 18 -2.66 -52.27 46.72
N VAL A 19 -3.86 -52.13 46.16
CA VAL A 19 -4.05 -52.12 44.71
C VAL A 19 -3.52 -50.77 44.22
N ALA A 20 -2.29 -50.77 43.70
CA ALA A 20 -1.73 -49.63 42.99
C ALA A 20 -2.63 -49.31 41.80
N THR A 21 -3.42 -48.24 41.90
CA THR A 21 -4.17 -47.67 40.79
C THR A 21 -3.18 -47.02 39.83
N ALA A 22 -3.08 -47.58 38.62
CA ALA A 22 -2.30 -46.97 37.54
C ALA A 22 -2.83 -45.54 37.28
N PRO A 23 -1.95 -44.55 37.05
CA PRO A 23 -2.38 -43.21 36.68
C PRO A 23 -3.18 -43.29 35.36
N PRO A 24 -4.25 -42.48 35.21
CA PRO A 24 -5.05 -42.48 34.00
C PRO A 24 -4.17 -42.16 32.78
N PRO A 25 -4.45 -42.74 31.61
CA PRO A 25 -3.72 -42.43 30.39
C PRO A 25 -3.75 -40.92 30.13
N PRO A 26 -2.68 -40.33 29.57
CA PRO A 26 -2.68 -38.93 29.18
C PRO A 26 -3.83 -38.69 28.21
N GLU A 27 -4.64 -37.67 28.51
CA GLU A 27 -5.79 -37.27 27.71
C GLU A 27 -5.31 -36.98 26.27
N PRO A 28 -6.01 -37.47 25.23
CA PRO A 28 -5.63 -37.19 23.85
C PRO A 28 -5.54 -35.69 23.63
N ALA A 29 -4.40 -35.22 23.12
CA ALA A 29 -4.24 -33.82 22.76
C ALA A 29 -5.42 -33.38 21.88
N PRO A 30 -6.07 -32.24 22.17
CA PRO A 30 -7.20 -31.77 21.39
C PRO A 30 -6.78 -31.70 19.91
N ALA A 31 -7.57 -32.31 19.05
CA ALA A 31 -7.33 -32.30 17.61
C ALA A 31 -7.07 -30.86 17.15
N PRO A 32 -6.04 -30.62 16.30
CA PRO A 32 -5.79 -29.28 15.79
C PRO A 32 -7.09 -28.77 15.16
N LYS A 33 -7.57 -27.61 15.65
CA LYS A 33 -8.79 -26.98 15.13
C LYS A 33 -8.64 -26.92 13.60
N PRO A 34 -9.65 -27.35 12.82
CA PRO A 34 -9.57 -27.26 11.37
C PRO A 34 -9.23 -25.82 11.01
N LYS A 35 -8.14 -25.65 10.25
CA LYS A 35 -7.72 -24.34 9.76
C LYS A 35 -8.95 -23.73 9.07
N PRO A 36 -9.36 -22.49 9.39
CA PRO A 36 -10.50 -21.87 8.72
C PRO A 36 -10.35 -22.05 7.21
N ALA A 37 -11.38 -22.56 6.54
CA ALA A 37 -11.36 -22.67 5.09
C ALA A 37 -11.08 -21.27 4.53
N GLU A 38 -10.05 -21.16 3.69
CA GLU A 38 -9.77 -19.90 3.00
C GLU A 38 -11.01 -19.51 2.19
N PRO A 39 -11.38 -18.21 2.16
CA PRO A 39 -12.53 -17.77 1.39
C PRO A 39 -12.43 -18.31 -0.04
N ALA A 40 -13.49 -18.92 -0.54
CA ALA A 40 -13.49 -19.47 -1.88
C ALA A 40 -13.31 -18.32 -2.90
N VAL A 41 -12.12 -18.26 -3.50
CA VAL A 41 -11.80 -17.32 -4.58
C VAL A 41 -12.33 -17.87 -5.91
N SER A 42 -12.96 -17.03 -6.72
CA SER A 42 -13.53 -17.44 -8.01
C SER A 42 -12.47 -17.87 -9.02
N GLU A 43 -12.90 -18.63 -10.03
CA GLU A 43 -12.03 -18.99 -11.17
C GLU A 43 -11.55 -17.75 -11.95
N GLU A 44 -12.32 -16.65 -11.96
CA GLU A 44 -11.89 -15.39 -12.59
C GLU A 44 -10.68 -14.80 -11.85
N SER A 45 -10.77 -14.67 -10.51
CA SER A 45 -9.67 -14.14 -9.70
C SER A 45 -8.44 -15.06 -9.75
N LYS A 46 -8.61 -16.39 -9.74
CA LYS A 46 -7.48 -17.33 -9.95
C LYS A 46 -6.78 -17.14 -11.29
N ARG A 47 -7.54 -16.90 -12.37
CA ARG A 47 -6.97 -16.61 -13.70
C ARG A 47 -6.23 -15.28 -13.71
N ILE A 48 -6.73 -14.27 -13.01
CA ILE A 48 -6.04 -12.97 -12.86
C ILE A 48 -4.73 -13.14 -12.09
N ALA A 49 -4.72 -13.92 -11.00
CA ALA A 49 -3.49 -14.23 -10.26
C ALA A 49 -2.45 -14.95 -11.12
N ALA A 50 -2.87 -15.95 -11.90
CA ALA A 50 -1.97 -16.62 -12.85
C ALA A 50 -1.45 -15.67 -13.93
N TYR A 51 -2.30 -14.77 -14.43
CA TYR A 51 -1.90 -13.74 -15.38
C TYR A 51 -0.85 -12.79 -14.77
N TYR A 52 -1.08 -12.23 -13.58
CA TYR A 52 -0.10 -11.34 -12.92
C TYR A 52 1.21 -12.04 -12.59
N ALA A 53 1.18 -13.30 -12.15
CA ALA A 53 2.40 -14.09 -11.96
C ALA A 53 3.19 -14.22 -13.26
N SER A 54 2.52 -14.48 -14.40
CA SER A 54 3.20 -14.58 -15.70
C SER A 54 3.73 -13.23 -16.22
N VAL A 55 3.01 -12.13 -15.97
CA VAL A 55 3.47 -10.77 -16.28
C VAL A 55 4.74 -10.45 -15.49
N GLN A 56 4.74 -10.65 -14.17
CA GLN A 56 5.92 -10.40 -13.34
C GLN A 56 7.12 -11.26 -13.79
N ALA A 57 6.90 -12.55 -14.07
CA ALA A 57 7.95 -13.43 -14.55
C ALA A 57 8.56 -12.95 -15.88
N ARG A 58 7.72 -12.48 -16.81
CA ARG A 58 8.17 -11.92 -18.09
C ARG A 58 8.98 -10.64 -17.91
N LEU A 59 8.52 -9.71 -17.05
CA LEU A 59 9.24 -8.46 -16.77
C LEU A 59 10.61 -8.75 -16.14
N LEU A 60 10.68 -9.63 -15.14
CA LEU A 60 11.94 -10.05 -14.54
C LEU A 60 12.89 -10.69 -15.55
N ALA A 61 12.38 -11.53 -16.46
CA ALA A 61 13.18 -12.14 -17.52
C ALA A 61 13.73 -11.11 -18.54
N GLN A 62 13.08 -9.94 -18.65
CA GLN A 62 13.54 -8.81 -19.47
C GLN A 62 14.50 -7.88 -18.73
N GLY A 63 14.85 -8.17 -17.47
CA GLY A 63 15.69 -7.30 -16.64
C GLY A 63 14.95 -6.08 -16.08
N LYS A 64 13.62 -6.06 -16.17
CA LYS A 64 12.73 -5.06 -15.59
C LYS A 64 12.42 -5.37 -14.11
N LEU A 65 11.58 -4.56 -13.48
CA LEU A 65 11.25 -4.61 -12.06
C LEU A 65 12.50 -4.50 -11.16
N ARG A 66 13.44 -3.65 -11.60
CA ARG A 66 14.67 -3.32 -10.89
C ARG A 66 14.33 -2.70 -9.53
N GLN A 67 15.08 -3.06 -8.50
CA GLN A 67 14.87 -2.60 -7.12
C GLN A 67 16.01 -1.71 -6.63
N ASP A 68 16.91 -1.32 -7.54
CA ASP A 68 18.03 -0.45 -7.26
C ASP A 68 17.59 0.99 -7.01
N PHE A 69 17.98 1.50 -5.84
CA PHE A 69 17.66 2.86 -5.43
C PHE A 69 18.41 3.93 -6.25
N ASN A 70 19.67 3.69 -6.60
CA ASN A 70 20.50 4.63 -7.36
C ASN A 70 21.26 3.91 -8.49
N PRO A 71 20.58 3.58 -9.60
CA PRO A 71 21.16 2.85 -10.73
C PRO A 71 22.39 3.57 -11.32
N PRO A 72 23.55 2.92 -11.45
CA PRO A 72 24.76 3.55 -12.00
C PRO A 72 24.68 3.82 -13.51
N ASP A 73 23.82 3.11 -14.22
CA ASP A 73 23.57 3.23 -15.67
C ASP A 73 22.49 4.27 -16.02
N ALA A 74 21.95 4.97 -15.02
CA ALA A 74 20.97 6.03 -15.20
C ALA A 74 21.31 7.27 -14.34
N PRO A 75 22.48 7.91 -14.56
CA PRO A 75 22.84 9.12 -13.83
C PRO A 75 21.92 10.27 -14.23
N PHE A 76 21.67 11.18 -13.28
CA PHE A 76 20.86 12.38 -13.49
C PHE A 76 21.52 13.59 -12.83
N ASN A 77 21.12 14.78 -13.28
CA ASN A 77 21.56 16.08 -12.77
C ASN A 77 20.36 17.02 -12.58
N ALA A 78 20.60 18.27 -12.17
CA ALA A 78 19.56 19.26 -11.96
C ALA A 78 18.69 19.48 -13.21
N ASP A 79 19.30 19.60 -14.40
CA ASP A 79 18.55 19.77 -15.65
C ASP A 79 17.63 18.58 -15.95
N THR A 80 18.08 17.37 -15.64
CA THR A 80 17.29 16.14 -15.81
C THR A 80 16.09 16.14 -14.87
N LEU A 81 16.31 16.50 -13.61
CA LEU A 81 15.25 16.64 -12.62
C LEU A 81 14.23 17.71 -13.01
N VAL A 82 14.67 18.87 -13.52
CA VAL A 82 13.75 19.93 -13.97
C VAL A 82 12.87 19.42 -15.11
N ARG A 83 13.45 18.81 -16.15
CA ARG A 83 12.68 18.28 -17.29
C ARG A 83 11.68 17.22 -16.85
N ASN A 84 12.11 16.31 -15.99
CA ASN A 84 11.28 15.20 -15.51
C ASN A 84 10.18 15.70 -14.56
N PHE A 85 10.51 16.63 -13.66
CA PHE A 85 9.55 17.25 -12.76
C PHE A 85 8.41 17.94 -13.50
N GLU A 86 8.73 18.68 -14.58
CA GLU A 86 7.68 19.31 -15.39
C GLU A 86 6.70 18.25 -15.88
N LYS A 87 7.17 17.16 -16.48
CA LYS A 87 6.34 16.06 -17.00
C LYS A 87 5.44 15.44 -15.92
N VAL A 88 6.02 15.00 -14.80
CA VAL A 88 5.29 14.18 -13.83
C VAL A 88 4.42 14.99 -12.84
N ALA A 89 4.71 16.27 -12.66
CA ALA A 89 4.05 17.10 -11.64
C ALA A 89 3.18 18.23 -12.21
N LEU A 90 3.41 18.66 -13.46
CA LEU A 90 2.80 19.85 -14.04
C LEU A 90 2.03 19.58 -15.34
N TYR A 91 1.93 18.32 -15.77
CA TYR A 91 1.04 17.89 -16.85
C TYR A 91 0.08 16.82 -16.34
N ASP A 92 -1.10 16.75 -16.96
CA ASP A 92 -2.07 15.66 -16.79
C ASP A 92 -1.97 14.72 -17.99
N GLU A 93 -2.02 13.40 -17.74
CA GLU A 93 -2.04 12.36 -18.78
C GLU A 93 -3.40 12.30 -19.47
N TYR A 94 -4.47 12.48 -18.69
CA TYR A 94 -5.85 12.42 -19.17
C TYR A 94 -6.59 13.74 -18.95
N THR A 95 -7.30 14.20 -19.97
CA THR A 95 -8.32 15.24 -19.82
C THR A 95 -9.69 14.59 -19.63
N ASN A 96 -10.49 15.09 -18.69
CA ASN A 96 -11.89 14.68 -18.57
C ASN A 96 -12.76 15.61 -19.43
N GLN A 97 -13.18 15.12 -20.59
CA GLN A 97 -14.17 15.78 -21.45
C GLN A 97 -15.52 15.07 -21.26
N GLU A 98 -16.46 15.73 -20.58
CA GLU A 98 -17.84 15.24 -20.39
C GLU A 98 -17.98 13.84 -19.74
N GLY A 99 -17.05 13.48 -18.85
CA GLY A 99 -17.04 12.18 -18.17
C GLY A 99 -16.22 11.10 -18.89
N VAL A 100 -15.54 11.46 -19.99
CA VAL A 100 -14.63 10.59 -20.74
C VAL A 100 -13.19 11.05 -20.51
N PHE A 101 -12.33 10.14 -20.09
CA PHE A 101 -10.89 10.38 -19.93
C PHE A 101 -10.19 10.18 -21.29
N ILE A 102 -9.58 11.23 -21.84
CA ILE A 102 -8.84 11.22 -23.11
C ILE A 102 -7.37 11.46 -22.81
N GLU A 103 -6.50 10.56 -23.26
CA GLU A 103 -5.04 10.68 -23.14
C GLU A 103 -4.52 11.86 -23.97
N GLU A 104 -4.25 12.99 -23.31
CA GLU A 104 -3.70 14.21 -23.91
C GLU A 104 -2.90 14.96 -22.85
N GLN A 105 -1.58 15.11 -23.07
CA GLN A 105 -0.72 15.89 -22.18
C GLN A 105 -1.17 17.34 -22.17
N THR A 106 -1.90 17.71 -21.11
CA THR A 106 -2.38 19.07 -20.91
C THR A 106 -1.69 19.71 -19.72
N SER A 107 -1.38 20.99 -19.86
CA SER A 107 -0.82 21.79 -18.78
C SER A 107 -1.75 21.73 -17.56
N SER A 108 -1.22 21.24 -16.45
CA SER A 108 -1.94 21.15 -15.18
C SER A 108 -1.41 22.18 -14.19
N TYR A 109 -2.10 22.28 -13.07
CA TYR A 109 -1.63 23.07 -11.93
C TYR A 109 -0.79 22.19 -11.02
N LEU A 110 0.13 22.79 -10.28
CA LEU A 110 0.81 22.08 -9.21
C LEU A 110 -0.20 21.70 -8.12
N ARG A 111 -0.42 20.41 -7.92
CA ARG A 111 -1.33 19.84 -6.91
C ARG A 111 -0.53 19.00 -5.93
N ARG A 112 -0.78 19.17 -4.64
CA ARG A 112 -0.17 18.37 -3.57
C ARG A 112 -1.01 18.48 -2.30
N TRP A 113 -0.72 17.65 -1.31
CA TRP A 113 -1.33 17.75 0.01
C TRP A 113 -0.73 18.93 0.78
N GLN A 114 -1.58 19.70 1.48
CA GLN A 114 -1.12 20.68 2.47
C GLN A 114 -1.44 20.26 3.92
N LYS A 115 -2.19 19.17 4.09
CA LYS A 115 -2.71 18.68 5.37
C LYS A 115 -2.12 17.30 5.71
N PRO A 116 -2.16 16.89 7.00
CA PRO A 116 -1.73 15.56 7.39
C PRO A 116 -2.43 14.43 6.61
N VAL A 117 -1.65 13.44 6.21
CA VAL A 117 -2.09 12.25 5.48
C VAL A 117 -2.26 11.10 6.48
N ARG A 118 -3.49 10.61 6.58
CA ARG A 118 -3.88 9.52 7.48
C ARG A 118 -4.26 8.31 6.65
N VAL A 119 -3.36 7.34 6.59
CA VAL A 119 -3.45 6.16 5.75
C VAL A 119 -4.29 5.08 6.43
N GLY A 120 -5.43 4.72 5.82
CA GLY A 120 -6.29 3.62 6.25
C GLY A 120 -6.13 2.43 5.29
N LEU A 121 -5.95 1.23 5.85
CA LEU A 121 -5.81 0.01 5.04
C LEU A 121 -7.04 -0.87 5.22
N HIS A 122 -7.62 -1.29 4.11
CA HIS A 122 -8.65 -2.32 4.05
C HIS A 122 -8.16 -3.49 3.22
N PHE A 123 -8.37 -4.70 3.74
CA PHE A 123 -7.93 -5.93 3.12
C PHE A 123 -9.14 -6.84 2.94
N GLY A 124 -9.44 -7.19 1.70
CA GLY A 124 -10.49 -8.12 1.36
C GLY A 124 -10.27 -9.49 2.00
N LYS A 125 -11.34 -10.25 2.21
CA LYS A 125 -11.32 -11.49 3.02
C LYS A 125 -10.29 -12.51 2.56
N SER A 126 -10.04 -12.61 1.26
CA SER A 126 -9.09 -13.52 0.62
C SER A 126 -7.62 -13.23 0.98
N VAL A 127 -7.29 -12.00 1.38
CA VAL A 127 -5.92 -11.64 1.76
C VAL A 127 -5.55 -12.34 3.08
N THR A 128 -4.55 -13.21 3.04
CA THR A 128 -4.11 -14.00 4.21
C THR A 128 -3.61 -13.10 5.33
N SER A 129 -3.71 -13.56 6.59
CA SER A 129 -3.18 -12.80 7.72
C SER A 129 -1.66 -12.57 7.65
N ALA A 130 -0.92 -13.42 6.94
CA ALA A 130 0.51 -13.21 6.69
C ALA A 130 0.73 -12.01 5.76
N GLN A 131 0.07 -12.02 4.60
CA GLN A 131 0.15 -10.93 3.62
C GLN A 131 -0.29 -9.60 4.23
N ARG A 132 -1.40 -9.57 5.00
CA ARG A 132 -1.85 -8.34 5.69
C ARG A 132 -0.80 -7.75 6.63
N ARG A 133 0.00 -8.59 7.30
CA ARG A 133 1.08 -8.12 8.20
C ARG A 133 2.25 -7.57 7.41
N GLU A 134 2.63 -8.24 6.33
CA GLU A 134 3.70 -7.81 5.43
C GLU A 134 3.36 -6.47 4.78
N ASP A 135 2.18 -6.37 4.15
CA ASP A 135 1.71 -5.15 3.49
C ASP A 135 1.59 -4.00 4.49
N ARG A 136 1.03 -4.24 5.69
CA ARG A 136 0.95 -3.20 6.72
C ARG A 136 2.32 -2.72 7.17
N LYS A 137 3.29 -3.62 7.33
CA LYS A 137 4.66 -3.26 7.69
C LYS A 137 5.32 -2.44 6.57
N PHE A 138 5.15 -2.88 5.32
CA PHE A 138 5.70 -2.21 4.15
C PHE A 138 5.11 -0.82 3.98
N VAL A 139 3.78 -0.68 3.95
CA VAL A 139 3.08 0.61 3.88
C VAL A 139 3.46 1.52 5.05
N SER A 140 3.61 0.98 6.26
CA SER A 140 4.04 1.81 7.41
C SER A 140 5.46 2.33 7.28
N ALA A 141 6.40 1.52 6.78
CA ALA A 141 7.77 1.96 6.54
C ALA A 141 7.82 2.98 5.41
N TYR A 142 7.08 2.74 4.33
CA TYR A 142 7.02 3.63 3.19
C TYR A 142 6.35 4.97 3.52
N ALA A 143 5.25 4.97 4.29
CA ALA A 143 4.64 6.19 4.80
C ALA A 143 5.62 7.04 5.62
N ALA A 144 6.48 6.42 6.44
CA ALA A 144 7.51 7.13 7.19
C ALA A 144 8.60 7.70 6.29
N ARG A 145 9.01 6.97 5.24
CA ARG A 145 9.93 7.46 4.20
C ARG A 145 9.35 8.68 3.49
N LEU A 146 8.11 8.59 3.01
CA LEU A 146 7.39 9.71 2.37
C LEU A 146 7.21 10.91 3.31
N ALA A 147 6.94 10.69 4.61
CA ALA A 147 6.87 11.77 5.59
C ALA A 147 8.20 12.54 5.69
N GLY A 148 9.34 11.82 5.69
CA GLY A 148 10.66 12.44 5.70
C GLY A 148 10.99 13.23 4.42
N LEU A 149 10.51 12.76 3.26
CA LEU A 149 10.73 13.43 1.97
C LEU A 149 9.87 14.68 1.78
N THR A 150 8.63 14.66 2.27
CA THR A 150 7.64 15.71 2.03
C THR A 150 7.50 16.71 3.18
N GLY A 151 7.96 16.35 4.38
CA GLY A 151 7.70 17.10 5.61
C GLY A 151 6.25 17.00 6.11
N LEU A 152 5.39 16.22 5.44
CA LEU A 152 4.02 15.98 5.89
C LEU A 152 3.99 15.01 7.08
N ASN A 153 2.97 15.16 7.93
CA ASN A 153 2.60 14.10 8.88
C ASN A 153 1.84 13.01 8.13
N ILE A 154 2.55 11.95 7.73
CA ILE A 154 1.99 10.76 7.08
C ILE A 154 2.02 9.60 8.07
N ARG A 155 0.86 9.06 8.42
CA ARG A 155 0.75 7.98 9.41
C ARG A 155 -0.41 7.05 9.14
N LEU A 156 -0.27 5.80 9.56
CA LEU A 156 -1.38 4.85 9.54
C LEU A 156 -2.44 5.19 10.59
N THR A 157 -3.69 4.84 10.29
CA THR A 157 -4.85 5.01 11.17
C THR A 157 -5.90 3.93 10.89
N SER A 158 -6.99 3.91 11.67
CA SER A 158 -8.19 3.14 11.33
C SER A 158 -8.87 3.70 10.09
N LEU A 159 -9.49 2.85 9.28
CA LEU A 159 -10.16 3.22 8.02
C LEU A 159 -11.16 4.39 8.18
N LYS A 160 -12.00 4.37 9.23
CA LYS A 160 -12.96 5.44 9.56
C LYS A 160 -12.36 6.85 9.72
N ASN A 161 -11.08 6.93 10.09
CA ASN A 161 -10.39 8.20 10.34
C ASN A 161 -9.44 8.59 9.20
N ALA A 162 -9.37 7.78 8.14
CA ALA A 162 -8.46 7.97 7.04
C ALA A 162 -8.93 9.10 6.12
N ASN A 163 -7.98 9.79 5.50
CA ASN A 163 -8.20 10.57 4.29
C ASN A 163 -7.42 10.00 3.10
N PHE A 164 -6.62 8.97 3.32
CA PHE A 164 -5.84 8.28 2.30
C PHE A 164 -6.12 6.79 2.46
N VAL A 165 -6.91 6.20 1.56
CA VAL A 165 -7.47 4.86 1.73
C VAL A 165 -6.80 3.91 0.76
N MET A 166 -6.29 2.79 1.25
CA MET A 166 -5.74 1.74 0.41
C MET A 166 -6.58 0.48 0.55
N LEU A 167 -7.07 -0.01 -0.59
CA LEU A 167 -7.88 -1.21 -0.70
C LEU A 167 -7.05 -2.32 -1.35
N PHE A 168 -6.88 -3.42 -0.63
CA PHE A 168 -6.24 -4.64 -1.13
C PHE A 168 -7.32 -5.66 -1.45
N LEU A 169 -7.77 -5.69 -2.70
CA LEU A 169 -8.97 -6.44 -3.11
C LEU A 169 -8.68 -7.34 -4.30
N ASN A 170 -9.18 -8.56 -4.24
CA ASN A 170 -9.25 -9.44 -5.40
C ASN A 170 -10.44 -9.05 -6.30
N ARG A 171 -10.57 -9.71 -7.46
CA ARG A 171 -11.64 -9.43 -8.43
C ARG A 171 -13.05 -9.66 -7.89
N ASP A 172 -13.23 -10.62 -6.98
CA ASP A 172 -14.54 -10.88 -6.38
C ASP A 172 -14.91 -9.78 -5.38
N GLU A 173 -13.93 -9.32 -4.62
CA GLU A 173 -14.07 -8.32 -3.57
C GLU A 173 -14.24 -6.91 -4.17
N GLN A 174 -13.58 -6.60 -5.28
CA GLN A 174 -13.78 -5.37 -6.05
C GLN A 174 -15.25 -5.14 -6.40
N LYS A 175 -16.02 -6.21 -6.68
CA LYS A 175 -17.44 -6.14 -7.09
C LYS A 175 -18.41 -5.84 -5.94
N VAL A 176 -17.96 -5.88 -4.69
CA VAL A 176 -18.86 -5.84 -3.52
C VAL A 176 -18.34 -4.92 -2.41
N GLU A 177 -17.07 -5.05 -2.04
CA GLU A 177 -16.53 -4.40 -0.84
C GLU A 177 -16.47 -2.87 -0.94
N PRO A 178 -16.10 -2.22 -2.06
CA PRO A 178 -16.10 -0.76 -2.16
C PRO A 178 -17.47 -0.14 -1.86
N ALA A 179 -18.56 -0.69 -2.42
CA ALA A 179 -19.91 -0.22 -2.15
C ALA A 179 -20.33 -0.44 -0.68
N MET A 180 -19.88 -1.53 -0.06
CA MET A 180 -20.13 -1.78 1.37
C MET A 180 -19.37 -0.82 2.29
N LEU A 181 -18.19 -0.35 1.89
CA LEU A 181 -17.35 0.56 2.68
C LEU A 181 -17.73 2.03 2.51
N ALA A 182 -18.30 2.40 1.37
CA ALA A 182 -18.61 3.79 1.02
C ALA A 182 -19.37 4.60 2.09
N PRO A 183 -20.34 4.02 2.86
CA PRO A 183 -21.01 4.76 3.94
C PRO A 183 -20.09 5.25 5.06
N ASP A 184 -18.98 4.55 5.33
CA ASP A 184 -18.03 4.86 6.40
C ASP A 184 -16.71 5.48 5.89
N VAL A 185 -16.54 5.56 4.57
CA VAL A 185 -15.31 6.02 3.90
C VAL A 185 -15.66 7.13 2.91
N PRO A 186 -15.64 8.40 3.33
CA PRO A 186 -16.08 9.53 2.50
C PRO A 186 -15.33 9.70 1.17
N GLN A 187 -14.12 9.13 1.06
CA GLN A 187 -13.31 9.17 -0.17
C GLN A 187 -13.84 8.20 -1.24
N LEU A 188 -14.65 7.20 -0.88
CA LEU A 188 -15.26 6.27 -1.83
C LEU A 188 -16.51 6.90 -2.46
N LEU A 189 -16.28 7.89 -3.32
CA LEU A 189 -17.33 8.50 -4.14
C LEU A 189 -17.96 7.47 -5.08
N PRO A 190 -19.25 7.63 -5.48
CA PRO A 190 -19.91 6.68 -6.38
C PRO A 190 -19.16 6.43 -7.71
N SER A 191 -18.47 7.44 -8.24
CA SER A 191 -17.61 7.29 -9.42
C SER A 191 -16.41 6.39 -9.15
N ILE A 192 -15.67 6.61 -8.06
CA ILE A 192 -14.51 5.79 -7.65
C ILE A 192 -14.94 4.35 -7.37
N VAL A 193 -16.07 4.16 -6.68
CA VAL A 193 -16.63 2.81 -6.44
C VAL A 193 -16.86 2.08 -7.76
N ARG A 194 -17.48 2.75 -8.74
CA ARG A 194 -17.72 2.16 -10.07
C ARG A 194 -16.41 1.81 -10.78
N GLU A 195 -15.44 2.72 -10.78
CA GLU A 195 -14.13 2.49 -11.40
C GLU A 195 -13.42 1.26 -10.79
N ILE A 196 -13.49 1.09 -9.47
CA ILE A 196 -12.93 -0.09 -8.79
C ILE A 196 -13.69 -1.37 -9.19
N GLU A 197 -15.03 -1.33 -9.20
CA GLU A 197 -15.87 -2.47 -9.58
C GLU A 197 -15.60 -2.94 -11.03
N THR A 198 -15.38 -1.99 -11.94
CA THR A 198 -15.15 -2.26 -13.37
C THR A 198 -13.68 -2.32 -13.76
N SER A 199 -12.74 -2.15 -12.83
CA SER A 199 -11.29 -2.12 -13.10
C SER A 199 -10.84 -3.34 -13.91
N PRO A 200 -10.36 -3.15 -15.15
CA PRO A 200 -10.00 -4.26 -16.02
C PRO A 200 -8.66 -4.87 -15.59
N ARG A 201 -8.41 -6.13 -15.95
CA ARG A 201 -7.21 -6.85 -15.49
C ARG A 201 -5.88 -6.21 -15.92
N ASN A 202 -5.85 -5.40 -16.98
CA ASN A 202 -4.63 -4.74 -17.45
C ASN A 202 -4.28 -3.45 -16.68
N ILE A 203 -5.17 -2.94 -15.84
CA ILE A 203 -4.84 -1.91 -14.85
C ILE A 203 -4.36 -2.66 -13.59
N PHE A 204 -3.07 -2.58 -13.28
CA PHE A 204 -2.47 -3.38 -12.20
C PHE A 204 -2.79 -2.80 -10.83
N CYS A 205 -2.78 -1.49 -10.71
CA CYS A 205 -3.18 -0.71 -9.55
C CYS A 205 -3.71 0.63 -10.06
N VAL A 206 -4.31 1.43 -9.18
CA VAL A 206 -4.74 2.78 -9.52
C VAL A 206 -4.92 3.64 -8.27
N ALA A 207 -4.53 4.91 -8.36
CA ALA A 207 -4.78 5.96 -7.39
C ALA A 207 -5.80 6.98 -7.90
N TYR A 208 -6.78 7.29 -7.06
CA TYR A 208 -7.74 8.37 -7.27
C TYR A 208 -7.47 9.46 -6.23
N ALA A 209 -6.86 10.57 -6.66
CA ALA A 209 -6.69 11.75 -5.81
C ALA A 209 -7.95 12.62 -5.84
N LEU A 210 -8.33 13.16 -4.68
CA LEU A 210 -9.52 13.99 -4.50
C LEU A 210 -9.12 15.38 -4.02
N SER A 211 -9.64 16.41 -4.67
CA SER A 211 -9.51 17.79 -4.23
C SER A 211 -10.86 18.35 -3.77
N ASN A 212 -10.82 19.40 -2.94
CA ASN A 212 -12.05 20.12 -2.59
C ASN A 212 -12.56 20.91 -3.80
N ALA A 213 -13.88 20.98 -4.00
CA ALA A 213 -14.46 21.75 -5.10
C ALA A 213 -14.04 23.24 -5.08
N ASP A 214 -13.90 23.81 -3.87
CA ASP A 214 -13.48 25.20 -3.67
C ASP A 214 -11.97 25.42 -3.83
N ASN A 215 -11.18 24.34 -3.80
CA ASN A 215 -9.74 24.38 -4.02
C ASN A 215 -9.29 23.10 -4.74
N PRO A 216 -9.42 23.06 -6.09
CA PRO A 216 -9.15 21.86 -6.89
C PRO A 216 -7.67 21.46 -6.88
N THR A 217 -6.81 22.27 -6.27
CA THR A 217 -5.36 22.06 -6.24
C THR A 217 -4.82 21.54 -4.90
N ASP A 218 -5.61 21.61 -3.83
CA ASP A 218 -5.28 21.04 -2.52
C ASP A 218 -5.90 19.65 -2.39
N TYR A 219 -5.05 18.63 -2.40
CA TYR A 219 -5.49 17.25 -2.19
C TYR A 219 -6.05 17.08 -0.77
N SER A 220 -7.24 16.50 -0.71
CA SER A 220 -8.06 16.35 0.48
C SER A 220 -8.40 14.89 0.79
N GLY A 221 -8.30 14.02 -0.21
CA GLY A 221 -8.57 12.61 -0.13
C GLY A 221 -7.77 11.82 -1.16
N ALA A 222 -7.55 10.53 -0.90
CA ALA A 222 -7.12 9.59 -1.93
C ALA A 222 -7.72 8.20 -1.69
N VAL A 223 -7.96 7.46 -2.76
CA VAL A 223 -8.27 6.03 -2.73
C VAL A 223 -7.33 5.30 -3.67
N ILE A 224 -6.67 4.26 -3.19
CA ILE A 224 -5.78 3.40 -3.97
C ILE A 224 -6.36 1.99 -4.01
N LEU A 225 -6.42 1.39 -5.19
CA LEU A 225 -6.69 -0.02 -5.37
C LEU A 225 -5.38 -0.75 -5.66
N VAL A 226 -5.00 -1.68 -4.78
CA VAL A 226 -3.94 -2.66 -5.03
C VAL A 226 -4.61 -4.03 -5.23
N LYS A 227 -4.41 -4.64 -6.39
CA LYS A 227 -5.02 -5.95 -6.68
C LYS A 227 -4.42 -7.03 -5.79
N ALA A 228 -5.27 -7.75 -5.05
CA ALA A 228 -4.83 -8.79 -4.12
C ALA A 228 -4.22 -9.99 -4.85
N GLU A 229 -4.40 -10.11 -6.16
CA GLU A 229 -3.81 -11.16 -7.00
C GLU A 229 -2.32 -10.98 -7.33
N HIS A 230 -1.71 -9.81 -7.04
CA HIS A 230 -0.33 -9.54 -7.41
C HIS A 230 0.70 -10.47 -6.73
N SER A 231 1.80 -10.71 -7.44
CA SER A 231 3.00 -11.32 -6.86
C SER A 231 3.79 -10.26 -6.04
N ASP A 232 4.75 -10.71 -5.23
CA ASP A 232 5.41 -9.87 -4.21
C ASP A 232 6.02 -8.57 -4.78
N VAL A 233 6.83 -8.65 -5.84
CA VAL A 233 7.54 -7.48 -6.39
C VAL A 233 6.55 -6.49 -7.00
N MET A 234 5.62 -6.96 -7.83
CA MET A 234 4.61 -6.09 -8.45
C MET A 234 3.69 -5.46 -7.40
N ARG A 235 3.35 -6.19 -6.33
CA ARG A 235 2.57 -5.63 -5.22
C ARG A 235 3.30 -4.47 -4.54
N LYS A 236 4.59 -4.60 -4.28
CA LYS A 236 5.41 -3.53 -3.70
C LYS A 236 5.53 -2.33 -4.65
N SER A 237 5.71 -2.59 -5.95
CA SER A 237 5.69 -1.56 -7.00
C SER A 237 4.42 -0.74 -6.95
N CYS A 238 3.27 -1.40 -7.03
CA CYS A 238 1.96 -0.75 -6.90
C CYS A 238 1.78 0.02 -5.59
N ILE A 239 2.36 -0.43 -4.47
CA ILE A 239 2.28 0.33 -3.23
C ILE A 239 3.12 1.60 -3.32
N GLU A 240 4.36 1.51 -3.80
CA GLU A 240 5.27 2.67 -3.82
C GLU A 240 4.85 3.71 -4.85
N GLU A 241 4.48 3.27 -6.06
CA GLU A 241 4.02 4.10 -7.16
C GLU A 241 2.75 4.88 -6.79
N GLU A 242 1.67 4.16 -6.48
CA GLU A 242 0.37 4.78 -6.24
C GLU A 242 0.38 5.68 -5.01
N MET A 243 1.13 5.31 -3.96
CA MET A 243 1.26 6.17 -2.81
C MET A 243 1.98 7.48 -3.13
N THR A 244 2.95 7.45 -4.05
CA THR A 244 3.73 8.62 -4.43
C THR A 244 2.99 9.50 -5.44
N GLN A 245 2.34 8.88 -6.44
CA GLN A 245 1.49 9.60 -7.38
C GLN A 245 0.34 10.31 -6.68
N ALA A 246 -0.32 9.63 -5.72
CA ALA A 246 -1.39 10.22 -4.91
C ALA A 246 -0.92 11.37 -4.00
N LEU A 247 0.40 11.62 -3.86
CA LEU A 247 0.95 12.80 -3.20
C LEU A 247 1.12 14.01 -4.14
N GLY A 248 1.02 13.83 -5.46
CA GLY A 248 0.99 14.90 -6.46
C GLY A 248 1.90 14.72 -7.67
N LEU A 249 2.69 13.65 -7.75
CA LEU A 249 3.47 13.27 -8.95
C LEU A 249 2.61 12.37 -9.85
N ALA A 250 1.46 12.89 -10.30
CA ALA A 250 0.35 12.07 -10.78
C ALA A 250 0.41 11.65 -12.25
N ASN A 251 1.42 12.08 -13.01
CA ASN A 251 1.53 11.79 -14.44
C ASN A 251 2.71 10.87 -14.72
N ASP A 252 2.50 9.88 -15.57
CA ASP A 252 3.55 9.02 -16.09
C ASP A 252 4.07 9.50 -17.45
N ASP A 253 5.36 9.29 -17.71
CA ASP A 253 5.98 9.61 -19.00
C ASP A 253 7.17 8.66 -19.26
N PRO A 254 7.18 7.94 -20.41
CA PRO A 254 8.15 6.89 -20.68
C PRO A 254 9.60 7.35 -20.81
N THR A 255 9.84 8.67 -20.84
CA THR A 255 11.19 9.23 -20.91
C THR A 255 11.78 9.58 -19.54
N VAL A 256 10.99 9.47 -18.47
CA VAL A 256 11.40 9.80 -17.10
C VAL A 256 12.24 8.65 -16.54
N ARG A 257 13.56 8.69 -16.71
CA ARG A 257 14.46 7.60 -16.27
C ARG A 257 15.60 8.15 -15.40
N PRO A 258 15.96 7.50 -14.28
CA PRO A 258 15.33 6.30 -13.68
C PRO A 258 14.08 6.68 -12.88
N SER A 259 12.99 5.94 -13.02
CA SER A 259 11.75 6.27 -12.31
C SER A 259 10.77 5.11 -12.26
N ILE A 260 9.88 5.17 -11.27
CA ILE A 260 8.63 4.40 -11.28
C ILE A 260 7.53 5.07 -12.10
N PHE A 261 7.69 6.35 -12.50
CA PHE A 261 6.71 7.11 -13.29
C PHE A 261 6.93 7.00 -14.80
N ASN A 262 7.59 5.94 -15.26
CA ASN A 262 7.98 5.76 -16.65
C ASN A 262 7.13 4.73 -17.40
N ASP A 263 6.09 4.19 -16.77
CA ASP A 263 5.07 3.28 -17.32
C ASP A 263 5.63 2.11 -18.16
N ASP A 264 6.90 1.74 -17.92
CA ASP A 264 7.54 0.61 -18.58
C ASP A 264 8.02 -0.44 -17.57
N GLU A 265 7.76 -0.22 -16.28
CA GLU A 265 8.14 -1.09 -15.17
C GLU A 265 9.63 -1.46 -15.16
N GLU A 266 10.52 -0.65 -15.73
CA GLU A 266 11.97 -0.84 -15.60
C GLU A 266 12.35 -0.89 -14.12
N PHE A 267 11.84 0.04 -13.31
CA PHE A 267 12.03 0.10 -11.86
C PHE A 267 10.75 -0.26 -11.13
N ALA A 268 10.83 -1.21 -10.21
CA ALA A 268 9.73 -1.64 -9.35
C ALA A 268 9.64 -0.86 -8.04
N LEU A 269 10.65 -0.08 -7.66
CA LEU A 269 10.68 0.63 -6.38
C LEU A 269 11.20 2.06 -6.57
N LEU A 270 10.77 2.95 -5.68
CA LEU A 270 11.09 4.36 -5.66
C LEU A 270 12.61 4.59 -5.67
N THR A 271 13.08 5.20 -6.75
CA THR A 271 14.49 5.52 -6.97
C THR A 271 14.88 6.81 -6.26
N ARG A 272 16.19 7.09 -6.16
CA ARG A 272 16.71 8.36 -5.64
C ARG A 272 16.25 9.54 -6.49
N HIS A 273 16.09 9.35 -7.78
CA HIS A 273 15.55 10.36 -8.68
C HIS A 273 14.12 10.72 -8.27
N ASP A 274 13.26 9.72 -8.06
CA ASP A 274 11.87 9.93 -7.67
C ASP A 274 11.73 10.60 -6.30
N GLU A 275 12.58 10.22 -5.33
CA GLU A 275 12.63 10.90 -4.03
C GLU A 275 12.94 12.40 -4.18
N ILE A 276 13.85 12.75 -5.08
CA ILE A 276 14.21 14.15 -5.31
C ILE A 276 13.09 14.88 -6.03
N LEU A 277 12.42 14.27 -7.01
CA LEU A 277 11.22 14.84 -7.62
C LEU A 277 10.13 15.12 -6.58
N LEU A 278 9.92 14.20 -5.63
CA LEU A 278 8.97 14.39 -4.54
C LEU A 278 9.41 15.51 -3.59
N LYS A 279 10.70 15.60 -3.23
CA LYS A 279 11.24 16.73 -2.45
C LYS A 279 11.04 18.06 -3.17
N MET A 280 11.30 18.11 -4.47
CA MET A 280 11.05 19.29 -5.29
C MET A 280 9.56 19.67 -5.24
N LEU A 281 8.66 18.69 -5.40
CA LEU A 281 7.22 18.92 -5.33
C LEU A 281 6.80 19.56 -4.02
N TYR A 282 7.46 19.26 -2.90
CA TYR A 282 7.16 19.79 -1.56
C TYR A 282 8.02 20.99 -1.14
N ASP A 283 8.86 21.52 -2.02
CA ASP A 283 9.64 22.73 -1.74
C ASP A 283 8.71 23.94 -1.46
N PRO A 284 8.97 24.76 -0.43
CA PRO A 284 8.12 25.91 -0.09
C PRO A 284 8.01 26.98 -1.18
N ARG A 285 8.97 27.06 -2.11
CA ARG A 285 8.94 27.98 -3.26
C ARG A 285 7.86 27.58 -4.24
N LEU A 286 7.62 26.27 -4.41
CA LEU A 286 6.57 25.75 -5.27
C LEU A 286 5.25 25.73 -4.49
N ARG A 287 4.27 26.51 -4.93
CA ARG A 287 2.98 26.64 -4.26
C ARG A 287 1.90 25.90 -5.02
N VAL A 288 0.98 25.31 -4.27
CA VAL A 288 -0.26 24.72 -4.81
C VAL A 288 -0.97 25.75 -5.70
N GLY A 289 -1.40 25.30 -6.89
CA GLY A 289 -2.06 26.14 -7.90
C GLY A 289 -1.11 26.93 -8.82
N MET A 290 0.22 26.77 -8.70
CA MET A 290 1.14 27.32 -9.69
C MET A 290 0.94 26.63 -11.05
N THR A 291 0.91 27.43 -12.12
CA THR A 291 0.98 26.92 -13.50
C THR A 291 2.44 26.57 -13.86
N PRO A 292 2.69 25.81 -14.94
CA PRO A 292 4.05 25.50 -15.36
C PRO A 292 4.89 26.75 -15.60
N GLU A 293 4.32 27.82 -16.18
CA GLU A 293 5.00 29.07 -16.47
C GLU A 293 5.47 29.79 -15.20
N ARG A 294 4.71 29.66 -14.10
CA ARG A 294 5.07 30.24 -12.80
C ARG A 294 6.08 29.39 -12.04
N ALA A 295 6.00 28.07 -12.17
CA ALA A 295 6.91 27.14 -11.51
C ALA A 295 8.29 27.12 -12.18
N ARG A 296 8.35 27.10 -13.53
CA ARG A 296 9.55 26.90 -14.35
C ARG A 296 10.75 27.78 -13.95
N PRO A 297 10.61 29.10 -13.71
CA PRO A 297 11.74 29.94 -13.31
C PRO A 297 12.38 29.54 -11.96
N LEU A 298 11.65 28.79 -11.12
CA LEU A 298 12.09 28.37 -9.79
C LEU A 298 12.76 26.98 -9.82
N LEU A 299 12.39 26.13 -10.78
CA LEU A 299 12.67 24.69 -10.77
C LEU A 299 14.16 24.36 -10.69
N HIS A 300 15.02 25.10 -11.39
CA HIS A 300 16.46 24.81 -11.37
C HIS A 300 17.05 24.99 -9.97
N SER A 301 16.73 26.09 -9.29
CA SER A 301 17.19 26.33 -7.90
C SER A 301 16.61 25.30 -6.92
N VAL A 302 15.35 24.89 -7.13
CA VAL A 302 14.68 23.87 -6.33
C VAL A 302 15.35 22.50 -6.51
N ALA A 303 15.68 22.13 -7.76
CA ALA A 303 16.37 20.88 -8.08
C ALA A 303 17.78 20.83 -7.47
N GLU A 304 18.56 21.91 -7.56
CA GLU A 304 19.89 21.98 -6.95
C GLU A 304 19.85 21.82 -5.42
N ASP A 305 18.90 22.47 -4.75
CA ASP A 305 18.77 22.38 -3.30
C ASP A 305 18.30 20.98 -2.88
N ALA A 306 17.34 20.40 -3.59
CA ALA A 306 16.85 19.04 -3.34
C ALA A 306 17.95 17.98 -3.57
N LEU A 307 18.82 18.18 -4.57
CA LEU A 307 20.01 17.36 -4.80
C LEU A 307 20.97 17.42 -3.60
N LYS A 308 21.34 18.63 -3.15
CA LYS A 308 22.27 18.84 -2.01
C LYS A 308 21.76 18.19 -0.73
N GLN A 309 20.46 18.31 -0.45
CA GLN A 309 19.80 17.70 0.71
C GLN A 309 19.74 16.16 0.64
N SER A 310 19.99 15.59 -0.55
CA SER A 310 19.93 14.14 -0.80
C SER A 310 21.34 13.51 -0.94
N HIS A 311 22.38 14.26 -0.58
CA HIS A 311 23.77 13.79 -0.49
C HIS A 311 24.22 13.55 0.97
N ILE A 312 23.31 13.68 1.94
CA ILE A 312 23.53 13.42 3.38
C ILE A 312 22.91 12.08 3.74
#